data_AF-A0AAF0TBY5-F1
#
_entry.id   AF-A0AAF0TBY5-F1
#
_cell.length_a   1.000
_cell.length_b   1.000
_cell.length_c   1.000
_cell.angle_alpha   90.00
_cell.angle_beta   90.00
_cell.angle_gamma   90.00
#
_symmetry.space_group_name_H-M   'P 1'
#
loop_
_entity.id
_entity.type
_entity.pdbx_description
1 polymer ?
#
loop_
_entity_poly.entity_id
_entity_poly.type
_entity_poly.pdbx_seq_one_letter_code
_entity_poly.pdbx_strand_id
1 'polypeptide(L)'
;MAILRMIKKSSATRDIPKGHFAVYVGEMQKKRFVIPISFLSEPLFQDLLSQSEEEFGFDHPMGGVTIPCSEDLFIDLTSRLRK
;
A
#
# COMPACT_ATOMS: atom_id res chain seq x y z
N MET A 1 11.01 -8.35 6.22
CA MET A 1 11.18 -9.09 4.93
C MET A 1 10.02 -8.86 3.95
N ALA A 2 8.81 -8.59 4.45
CA ALA A 2 7.60 -8.37 3.67
C ALA A 2 7.66 -7.15 2.73
N ILE A 3 8.13 -6.01 3.25
CA ILE A 3 8.28 -4.74 2.50
C ILE A 3 9.15 -4.91 1.25
N LEU A 4 10.27 -5.65 1.34
CA LEU A 4 11.16 -5.87 0.19
C LEU A 4 10.50 -6.72 -0.91
N ARG A 5 9.69 -7.72 -0.53
CA ARG A 5 8.92 -8.54 -1.48
C ARG A 5 7.87 -7.71 -2.22
N MET A 6 7.23 -6.79 -1.50
CA MET A 6 6.22 -5.86 -2.01
C MET A 6 6.80 -4.88 -3.04
N ILE A 7 7.98 -4.32 -2.76
CA ILE A 7 8.71 -3.45 -3.70
C ILE A 7 9.11 -4.25 -4.97
N LYS A 8 9.54 -5.50 -4.80
CA LYS A 8 9.89 -6.36 -5.94
C LYS A 8 8.69 -6.67 -6.83
N LYS A 9 7.51 -6.98 -6.27
CA LYS A 9 6.27 -7.22 -7.03
C LYS A 9 5.72 -5.98 -7.71
N SER A 10 5.71 -4.83 -7.05
CA SER A 10 5.21 -3.58 -7.65
C SER A 10 6.00 -3.19 -8.91
N SER A 11 7.33 -3.41 -8.92
CA SER A 11 8.16 -3.19 -10.11
C SER A 11 7.83 -4.08 -11.32
N ALA A 12 7.12 -5.20 -11.11
CA ALA A 12 6.70 -6.10 -12.19
C ALA A 12 5.41 -5.63 -12.88
N THR A 13 4.65 -4.72 -12.24
CA THR A 13 3.42 -4.16 -12.82
C THR A 13 3.78 -2.96 -13.71
N ARG A 14 3.48 -3.06 -15.01
CA ARG A 14 3.90 -2.06 -16.03
C ARG A 14 3.26 -0.68 -15.84
N ASP A 15 2.15 -0.60 -15.09
CA ASP A 15 1.37 0.62 -14.90
C ASP A 15 1.77 1.45 -13.66
N ILE A 16 2.79 1.02 -12.91
CA ILE A 16 3.25 1.73 -11.71
C ILE A 16 4.58 2.43 -12.02
N PRO A 17 4.68 3.75 -11.85
CA PRO A 17 5.94 4.47 -11.98
C PRO A 17 6.99 3.91 -11.01
N LYS A 18 8.25 3.93 -11.42
CA LYS A 18 9.35 3.57 -10.51
C LYS A 18 9.27 4.43 -9.24
N GLY A 19 9.56 3.80 -8.09
CA GLY A 19 9.47 4.47 -6.79
C GLY A 19 8.04 4.62 -6.27
N HIS A 20 7.06 3.95 -6.87
CA HIS A 20 5.69 3.90 -6.37
C HIS A 20 5.21 2.45 -6.23
N PHE A 21 4.12 2.25 -5.50
CA PHE A 21 3.45 0.96 -5.40
C PHE A 21 1.92 1.15 -5.32
N ALA A 22 1.18 0.07 -5.59
CA ALA A 22 -0.27 0.09 -5.58
C ALA A 22 -0.82 -0.35 -4.23
N VAL A 23 -1.80 0.39 -3.75
CA VAL A 23 -2.58 0.09 -2.54
C VAL A 23 -4.06 0.01 -2.91
N TYR A 24 -4.75 -0.97 -2.35
CA TYR A 24 -6.17 -1.19 -2.49
C TYR A 24 -6.83 -0.87 -1.15
N VAL A 25 -7.78 0.06 -1.16
CA VAL A 25 -8.44 0.57 0.06
C VAL A 25 -9.94 0.43 -0.10
N GLY A 26 -10.63 0.11 0.99
CA GLY A 26 -12.08 -0.02 1.05
C GLY A 26 -12.56 -1.45 1.22
N GLU A 27 -13.62 -1.60 2.04
CA GLU A 27 -14.20 -2.89 2.43
C GLU A 27 -15.08 -3.49 1.32
N MET A 28 -15.95 -2.67 0.71
CA MET A 28 -16.93 -3.11 -0.31
C MET A 28 -16.42 -2.93 -1.75
N GLN A 29 -15.77 -1.79 -2.02
CA GLN A 29 -15.17 -1.49 -3.32
C GLN A 29 -13.71 -1.12 -3.10
N LYS A 30 -12.82 -2.05 -3.46
CA LYS A 30 -11.38 -1.85 -3.36
C LYS A 30 -10.95 -0.83 -4.42
N LYS A 31 -10.67 0.39 -3.98
CA LYS A 31 -10.15 1.46 -4.84
C LYS A 31 -8.63 1.42 -4.87
N ARG A 32 -8.06 1.50 -6.07
CA ARG A 32 -6.61 1.48 -6.28
C ARG A 32 -6.03 2.89 -6.14
N PHE A 33 -5.06 3.02 -5.25
CA PHE A 33 -4.20 4.19 -5.09
C PHE A 33 -2.77 3.85 -5.48
N VAL A 34 -2.06 4.83 -6.03
CA VAL A 34 -0.62 4.72 -6.31
C VAL A 34 0.08 5.73 -5.43
N ILE A 35 0.93 5.25 -4.54
CA ILE A 35 1.63 6.09 -3.57
C ILE A 35 3.15 5.86 -3.64
N PRO A 36 3.95 6.85 -3.22
CA PRO A 36 5.41 6.72 -3.22
C PRO A 36 5.88 5.62 -2.26
N ILE A 37 6.97 4.93 -2.61
CA ILE A 37 7.60 3.96 -1.70
C ILE A 37 8.20 4.62 -0.44
N SER A 38 8.37 5.95 -0.42
CA SER A 38 8.80 6.67 0.78
C SER A 38 7.79 6.56 1.93
N PHE A 39 6.53 6.24 1.63
CA PHE A 39 5.53 6.03 2.68
C PHE A 39 5.84 4.75 3.46
N LEU A 40 6.56 3.79 2.88
CA LEU A 40 6.98 2.55 3.55
C LEU A 40 8.00 2.80 4.68
N SER A 41 8.67 3.95 4.69
CA SER A 41 9.56 4.35 5.79
C SER A 41 8.86 5.12 6.90
N GLU A 42 7.58 5.49 6.72
CA GLU A 42 6.81 6.19 7.74
C GLU A 42 6.31 5.18 8.80
N PRO A 43 6.62 5.36 10.09
CA PRO A 43 6.24 4.40 11.15
C PRO A 43 4.74 4.09 11.17
N LEU A 44 3.91 5.12 11.06
CA LEU A 44 2.44 4.98 11.00
C LEU A 44 1.99 4.09 9.85
N PHE A 45 2.67 4.17 8.71
CA PHE A 45 2.35 3.35 7.55
C PHE A 45 2.87 1.92 7.72
N GLN A 46 4.00 1.72 8.40
CA GLN A 46 4.50 0.39 8.73
C GLN A 46 3.56 -0.39 9.65
N ASP A 47 2.96 0.29 10.64
CA ASP A 47 1.96 -0.32 11.52
C ASP A 47 0.72 -0.78 10.71
N LEU A 48 0.24 0.06 9.80
CA LEU A 48 -0.86 -0.30 8.88
C LEU A 48 -0.50 -1.47 7.96
N LEU A 49 0.73 -1.51 7.47
CA LEU A 49 1.21 -2.62 6.66
C LEU A 49 1.29 -3.91 7.47
N SER A 50 1.73 -3.87 8.72
CA SER A 50 1.78 -5.06 9.57
C SER A 50 0.38 -5.66 9.76
N GLN A 51 -0.60 -4.81 10.08
CA GLN A 51 -2.00 -5.23 10.19
C GLN A 51 -2.53 -5.81 8.87
N SER A 52 -2.21 -5.15 7.76
CA SER A 52 -2.60 -5.60 6.42
C SER A 52 -1.97 -6.94 6.03
N GLU A 53 -0.72 -7.19 6.43
CA GLU A 53 -0.04 -8.47 6.22
C GLU A 53 -0.70 -9.60 7.02
N GLU A 54 -1.07 -9.34 8.27
CA GLU A 54 -1.75 -10.31 9.12
C GLU A 54 -3.15 -10.66 8.61
N GLU A 55 -3.90 -9.68 8.11
CA GLU A 55 -5.29 -9.88 7.67
C GLU A 55 -5.41 -10.40 6.24
N PHE A 56 -4.67 -9.81 5.29
CA PHE A 56 -4.78 -10.14 3.86
C PHE A 56 -3.53 -10.81 3.30
N GLY A 57 -2.37 -10.59 3.90
CA GLY A 57 -1.08 -10.97 3.35
C GLY A 57 -0.69 -10.15 2.11
N PHE A 58 0.59 -10.20 1.73
CA PHE A 58 1.11 -9.48 0.56
C PHE A 58 1.29 -10.34 -0.68
N ASP A 59 0.88 -11.60 -0.65
CA ASP A 59 1.01 -12.52 -1.79
C ASP A 59 -0.16 -12.40 -2.78
N HIS A 60 -0.52 -11.16 -3.12
CA HIS A 60 -1.59 -10.92 -4.08
C HIS A 60 -1.05 -10.97 -5.52
N PRO A 61 -1.77 -11.61 -6.47
CA PRO A 61 -1.38 -11.65 -7.88
C PRO A 61 -1.42 -10.27 -8.54
N MET A 62 -2.20 -9.33 -7.98
CA MET A 62 -2.33 -7.96 -8.48
C MET A 62 -1.16 -7.04 -8.10
N GLY A 63 -0.15 -7.54 -7.36
CA GLY A 63 1.11 -6.82 -7.11
C GLY A 63 1.00 -5.59 -6.20
N GLY A 64 -0.06 -5.49 -5.39
CA GLY A 64 -0.27 -4.39 -4.45
C GLY A 64 -0.71 -4.86 -3.05
N VAL A 65 -0.91 -3.91 -2.15
CA VAL A 65 -1.31 -4.14 -0.76
C VAL A 65 -2.78 -3.83 -0.58
N THR A 66 -3.51 -4.63 0.19
CA THR A 66 -4.84 -4.25 0.67
C THR A 66 -4.70 -3.65 2.08
N ILE A 67 -5.17 -2.42 2.30
CA ILE A 67 -5.18 -1.81 3.64
C ILE A 67 -6.62 -1.89 4.20
N PRO A 68 -6.85 -2.45 5.40
CA PRO A 68 -8.15 -2.45 6.07
C PRO A 68 -8.45 -1.08 6.67
N CYS A 69 -8.71 -0.09 5.82
CA CYS A 69 -9.20 1.20 6.28
C CYS A 69 -10.22 1.79 5.33
N SER A 70 -10.96 2.78 5.84
CA SER A 70 -11.84 3.59 4.99
C SER A 70 -11.01 4.42 4.01
N GLU A 71 -11.61 4.69 2.85
CA GLU A 71 -11.00 5.55 1.84
C GLU A 71 -10.64 6.92 2.42
N ASP A 72 -11.55 7.52 3.21
CA ASP A 72 -11.36 8.83 3.82
C ASP A 72 -10.14 8.86 4.77
N LEU A 73 -9.97 7.81 5.59
CA LEU A 73 -8.83 7.72 6.51
C LEU A 73 -7.53 7.59 5.71
N PHE A 74 -7.53 6.79 4.64
CA PHE A 74 -6.35 6.65 3.78
C PHE A 74 -5.99 7.97 3.10
N ILE A 75 -6.97 8.72 2.59
CA ILE A 75 -6.74 10.03 1.96
C ILE A 75 -6.18 11.03 2.99
N ASP A 76 -6.76 11.11 4.19
CA ASP A 76 -6.26 11.97 5.26
C ASP A 76 -4.83 11.59 5.66
N LEU A 77 -4.56 10.31 5.91
CA LEU A 77 -3.20 9.83 6.23
C LEU A 77 -2.21 10.17 5.13
N THR A 78 -2.53 9.83 3.88
CA THR A 78 -1.62 10.09 2.75
C THR A 78 -1.39 11.57 2.52
N SER A 79 -2.38 12.44 2.79
CA SER A 79 -2.21 13.89 2.71
C SER A 79 -1.21 14.43 3.74
N ARG A 80 -1.19 13.85 4.95
CA ARG A 80 -0.27 14.25 6.04
C ARG A 80 1.16 13.76 5.83
N LEU A 81 1.32 12.63 5.16
CA LEU A 81 2.61 12.03 4.80
C LEU A 81 3.23 12.68 3.55
N ARG A 82 2.43 13.41 2.75
CA ARG A 82 2.88 14.18 1.59
C ARG A 82 3.51 15.52 2.04
N LYS A 83 4.62 15.44 2.76
CA LYS A 83 5.49 16.61 3.02
C LYS A 83 6.44 16.86 1.86
#